data_AF-A0A7X6DRP6-F1
#
_entry.id   AF-A0A7X6DRP6-F1
#
_cell.length_a   1.000
_cell.length_b   1.000
_cell.length_c   1.000
_cell.angle_alpha   90.00
_cell.angle_beta   90.00
_cell.angle_gamma   90.00
#
_symmetry.space_group_name_H-M   'P 1'
#
loop_
_entity.id
_entity.type
_entity.pdbx_description
1 polymer ?
#
loop_
_entity_poly.entity_id
_entity_poly.type
_entity_poly.pdbx_seq_one_letter_code
_entity_poly.pdbx_strand_id
1 'polypeptide(L)'
;MDEFVANGAPEVFTCLFESAAVMTKKSYPLREGGFLRAAVAYLFFVVLLLLWPFDFWRAFERSENGARWLERSNGVDIGEPGQILSPGGIPLRDLLASGGGFTLEAWVATADPQQSGPARIVSHSRNPSRRNFTLGQEGKNLIMRLRTTGTDLNGTIPHLVVKDVFQSTEPRHIVATYDFKEEVIYVDGEEQIRSQGVKGTFSNWDRSYPLVLANEATGDRPWLGRIFLVALYQRALDTMEIHRNYQAGWMAAPNGEGSLRRVSDGLAALYLFDEREGGIIADRSGHPLSSNLYIPKRIQQKSPAHFLEYPVRLSDLTVTMLIDGVLNIILFIPVGFLLHAALGEHLGSRKAKVVWVMLIGGLFSLTAESLQYFLPGRFSSASDLLTNLAGIFVGIIIDRSRSTVEKKVGEESCLEAQCRS
;
A
#
# COMPACT_ATOMS: atom_id res chain seq x y z
N MET A 1 -11.31 18.23 3.08
CA MET A 1 -10.24 17.62 3.92
C MET A 1 -9.09 18.60 4.13
N ASP A 2 -9.26 19.84 3.69
CA ASP A 2 -8.19 20.82 3.44
C ASP A 2 -8.08 21.88 4.56
N GLU A 3 -9.05 21.89 5.49
CA GLU A 3 -9.12 22.85 6.60
C GLU A 3 -8.35 22.41 7.86
N PHE A 4 -7.98 21.14 7.98
CA PHE A 4 -7.25 20.62 9.16
C PHE A 4 -5.72 20.74 9.03
N VAL A 5 -5.21 21.04 7.83
CA VAL A 5 -3.76 21.11 7.53
C VAL A 5 -3.20 22.53 7.69
N ALA A 6 -4.04 23.56 7.61
CA ALA A 6 -3.59 24.96 7.55
C ALA A 6 -3.16 25.58 8.89
N ASN A 7 -3.81 25.22 10.01
CA ASN A 7 -3.77 26.04 11.24
C ASN A 7 -3.25 25.34 12.51
N GLY A 8 -2.73 24.10 12.43
CA GLY A 8 -2.31 23.34 13.62
C GLY A 8 -0.80 23.02 13.73
N ALA A 9 -0.08 22.98 12.62
CA ALA A 9 1.31 22.53 12.61
C ALA A 9 2.34 23.51 13.22
N PRO A 10 2.27 24.85 12.98
CA PRO A 10 3.31 25.76 13.47
C PRO A 10 3.38 25.83 15.00
N GLU A 11 2.24 25.93 15.67
CA GLU A 11 2.19 26.15 17.12
C GLU A 11 2.68 24.93 17.92
N VAL A 12 2.42 23.70 17.45
CA VAL A 12 2.92 22.49 18.13
C VAL A 12 4.44 22.37 18.00
N PHE A 13 5.02 22.70 16.84
CA PHE A 13 6.47 22.70 16.67
C PHE A 13 7.15 23.85 17.42
N THR A 14 6.56 25.05 17.43
CA THR A 14 7.07 26.18 18.23
C THR A 14 6.97 25.88 19.72
N CYS A 15 5.87 25.28 20.20
CA CYS A 15 5.73 24.88 21.60
C CYS A 15 6.72 23.77 22.01
N LEU A 16 7.07 22.84 21.09
CA LEU A 16 8.14 21.86 21.34
C LEU A 16 9.54 22.51 21.43
N PHE A 17 9.85 23.48 20.56
CA PHE A 17 11.12 24.21 20.61
C PHE A 17 11.21 25.19 21.79
N GLU A 18 10.13 25.88 22.14
CA GLU A 18 10.05 26.74 23.31
C GLU A 18 10.06 25.94 24.61
N SER A 19 9.41 24.77 24.67
CA SER A 19 9.53 23.85 25.81
C SER A 19 10.97 23.37 26.00
N ALA A 20 11.70 23.10 24.91
CA ALA A 20 13.13 22.80 24.98
C ALA A 20 13.97 24.02 25.45
N ALA A 21 13.63 25.23 25.01
CA ALA A 21 14.30 26.48 25.41
C ALA A 21 13.93 27.00 26.82
N VAL A 22 12.80 26.55 27.38
CA VAL A 22 12.38 26.84 28.77
C VAL A 22 12.95 25.79 29.73
N MET A 23 13.07 24.52 29.32
CA MET A 23 13.73 23.49 30.13
C MET A 23 15.22 23.76 30.39
N THR A 24 15.92 24.50 29.52
CA THR A 24 17.32 24.93 29.77
C THR A 24 17.47 25.97 30.87
N LYS A 25 16.38 26.62 31.33
CA LYS A 25 16.39 27.55 32.48
C LYS A 25 16.04 26.93 33.83
N LYS A 26 15.52 25.69 33.85
CA LYS A 26 15.33 24.90 35.08
C LYS A 26 15.95 23.51 34.90
N SER A 27 17.27 23.50 34.94
CA SER A 27 18.11 22.30 34.88
C SER A 27 17.84 21.38 36.07
N TYR A 28 16.83 20.52 35.96
CA TYR A 28 16.80 19.25 36.68
C TYR A 28 17.61 18.25 35.85
N PRO A 29 18.91 18.02 36.13
CA PRO A 29 19.68 17.04 35.39
C PRO A 29 19.04 15.67 35.61
N LEU A 30 18.50 15.09 34.55
CA LEU A 30 18.18 13.66 34.51
C LEU A 30 19.50 12.91 34.74
N ARG A 31 19.70 12.41 35.97
CA ARG A 31 20.76 11.44 36.29
C ARG A 31 20.71 10.31 35.26
N GLU A 32 21.84 9.67 34.95
CA GLU A 32 21.98 8.72 33.82
C GLU A 32 20.83 7.70 33.69
N GLY A 33 20.33 7.16 34.81
CA GLY A 33 19.18 6.24 34.85
C GLY A 33 17.84 6.82 34.36
N GLY A 34 17.68 8.13 34.28
CA GLY A 34 16.51 8.82 33.71
C GLY A 34 16.47 8.73 32.18
N PHE A 35 17.60 8.99 31.52
CA PHE A 35 17.74 8.81 30.07
C PHE A 35 17.55 7.35 29.67
N LEU A 36 18.06 6.39 30.45
CA LEU A 36 17.87 4.96 30.18
C LEU A 36 16.39 4.57 30.27
N ARG A 37 15.65 5.03 31.29
CA ARG A 37 14.20 4.78 31.42
C ARG A 37 13.42 5.39 30.25
N ALA A 38 13.75 6.61 29.85
CA ALA A 38 13.15 7.27 28.69
C ALA A 38 13.44 6.52 27.39
N ALA A 39 14.68 6.05 27.19
CA ALA A 39 15.07 5.25 26.03
C ALA A 39 14.26 3.95 25.95
N VAL A 40 14.13 3.20 27.06
CA VAL A 40 13.35 1.95 27.11
C VAL A 40 11.87 2.20 26.83
N ALA A 41 11.27 3.23 27.45
CA ALA A 41 9.87 3.60 27.20
C ALA A 41 9.63 4.03 25.75
N TYR A 42 10.55 4.80 25.17
CA TYR A 42 10.45 5.24 23.78
C TYR A 42 10.65 4.09 22.79
N LEU A 43 11.59 3.18 23.03
CA LEU A 43 11.75 1.96 22.22
C LEU A 43 10.48 1.11 22.25
N PHE A 44 9.82 0.96 23.40
CA PHE A 44 8.53 0.27 23.48
C PHE A 44 7.44 0.97 22.65
N PHE A 45 7.35 2.31 22.72
CA PHE A 45 6.45 3.09 21.87
C PHE A 45 6.73 2.92 20.37
N VAL A 46 8.00 2.90 19.95
CA VAL A 46 8.39 2.63 18.56
C VAL A 46 7.99 1.21 18.13
N VAL A 47 8.14 0.19 19.00
CA VAL A 47 7.62 -1.16 18.73
C VAL A 47 6.10 -1.15 18.53
N LEU A 48 5.36 -0.42 19.36
CA LEU A 48 3.90 -0.28 19.23
C LEU A 48 3.50 0.31 17.87
N LEU A 49 4.20 1.33 17.37
CA LEU A 49 3.93 1.92 16.06
C LEU A 49 4.35 1.02 14.89
N LEU A 50 5.56 0.44 14.93
CA LEU A 50 6.10 -0.35 13.83
C LEU A 50 5.37 -1.69 13.64
N LEU A 51 4.90 -2.32 14.72
CA LEU A 51 4.25 -3.64 14.67
C LEU A 51 2.72 -3.58 14.65
N TRP A 52 2.09 -2.41 14.80
CA TRP A 52 0.64 -2.25 14.63
C TRP A 52 0.19 -2.80 13.27
N PRO A 53 -0.93 -3.55 13.16
CA PRO A 53 -1.94 -3.83 14.19
C PRO A 53 -1.68 -5.08 15.07
N PHE A 54 -0.46 -5.64 15.09
CA PHE A 54 -0.11 -6.86 15.83
C PHE A 54 -0.80 -8.15 15.33
N ASP A 55 -1.24 -8.17 14.07
CA ASP A 55 -1.95 -9.28 13.40
C ASP A 55 -1.08 -10.54 13.11
N PHE A 56 -0.12 -10.88 13.97
CA PHE A 56 0.77 -12.04 13.79
C PHE A 56 0.01 -13.36 13.63
N TRP A 57 -1.16 -13.50 14.27
CA TRP A 57 -1.99 -14.71 14.17
C TRP A 57 -2.51 -14.95 12.74
N ARG A 58 -2.85 -13.88 12.00
CA ARG A 58 -3.38 -13.97 10.64
C ARG A 58 -2.38 -14.57 9.63
N ALA A 59 -1.07 -14.56 9.91
CA ALA A 59 -0.07 -15.22 9.08
C ALA A 59 -0.08 -16.76 9.22
N PHE A 60 -0.66 -17.29 10.30
CA PHE A 60 -0.81 -18.72 10.55
C PHE A 60 -2.25 -19.21 10.28
N GLU A 61 -3.22 -18.31 10.40
CA GLU A 61 -4.63 -18.57 10.11
C GLU A 61 -4.89 -18.62 8.59
N ARG A 62 -4.76 -19.84 8.02
CA ARG A 62 -5.21 -20.14 6.66
C ARG A 62 -6.73 -20.16 6.61
N SER A 63 -7.35 -18.98 6.51
CA SER A 63 -8.79 -18.83 6.35
C SER A 63 -9.31 -19.64 5.16
N GLU A 64 -10.50 -20.21 5.34
CA GLU A 64 -11.27 -20.73 4.22
C GLU A 64 -11.59 -19.58 3.25
N ASN A 65 -11.71 -19.90 1.97
CA ASN A 65 -12.05 -18.88 0.99
C ASN A 65 -13.54 -18.55 1.11
N GLY A 66 -13.88 -17.28 1.36
CA GLY A 66 -15.26 -16.81 1.50
C GLY A 66 -16.09 -16.76 0.20
N ALA A 67 -15.47 -16.96 -0.97
CA ALA A 67 -16.16 -16.88 -2.26
C ALA A 67 -17.22 -17.99 -2.44
N ARG A 68 -18.46 -17.61 -2.75
CA ARG A 68 -19.61 -18.51 -2.98
C ARG A 68 -20.34 -18.13 -4.27
N TRP A 69 -20.85 -19.10 -5.00
CA TRP A 69 -21.67 -18.83 -6.18
C TRP A 69 -23.03 -18.23 -5.80
N LEU A 70 -23.56 -17.34 -6.63
CA LEU A 70 -24.94 -16.85 -6.49
C LEU A 70 -25.93 -17.91 -7.00
N GLU A 71 -26.90 -18.30 -6.15
CA GLU A 71 -27.86 -19.36 -6.49
C GLU A 71 -28.81 -19.00 -7.66
N ARG A 72 -29.21 -17.73 -7.75
CA ARG A 72 -30.33 -17.27 -8.58
C ARG A 72 -29.92 -16.44 -9.80
N SER A 73 -28.64 -16.12 -9.94
CA SER A 73 -28.09 -15.30 -11.01
C SER A 73 -26.66 -15.73 -11.30
N ASN A 74 -26.10 -15.26 -12.42
CA ASN A 74 -24.66 -15.34 -12.61
C ASN A 74 -23.94 -14.48 -11.54
N GLY A 75 -22.69 -14.82 -11.23
CA GLY A 75 -21.86 -14.09 -10.28
C GLY A 75 -21.42 -14.88 -9.05
N VAL A 76 -20.50 -14.28 -8.31
CA VAL A 76 -19.92 -14.81 -7.07
C VAL A 76 -20.12 -13.77 -5.97
N ASP A 77 -20.62 -14.22 -4.82
CA ASP A 77 -20.71 -13.47 -3.58
C ASP A 77 -19.45 -13.65 -2.73
N ILE A 78 -19.00 -12.55 -2.14
CA ILE A 78 -17.85 -12.42 -1.26
C ILE A 78 -18.34 -11.77 0.04
N GLY A 79 -19.28 -12.41 0.74
CA GLY A 79 -19.75 -11.95 2.06
C GLY A 79 -18.70 -12.08 3.16
N GLU A 80 -17.74 -13.01 2.99
CA GLU A 80 -16.55 -13.18 3.82
C GLU A 80 -15.29 -13.04 2.95
N PRO A 81 -14.10 -12.74 3.52
CA PRO A 81 -12.85 -12.63 2.77
C PRO A 81 -12.64 -13.77 1.76
N GLY A 82 -12.81 -13.45 0.47
CA GLY A 82 -12.60 -14.36 -0.63
C GLY A 82 -11.23 -14.19 -1.27
N GLN A 83 -10.95 -15.01 -2.29
CA GLN A 83 -9.88 -14.77 -3.27
C GLN A 83 -10.19 -15.60 -4.52
N ILE A 84 -10.08 -15.01 -5.71
CA ILE A 84 -10.19 -15.72 -6.98
C ILE A 84 -8.91 -15.46 -7.77
N LEU A 85 -8.32 -16.47 -8.39
CA LEU A 85 -6.97 -16.40 -8.97
C LEU A 85 -6.92 -16.93 -10.39
N SER A 86 -6.10 -16.32 -11.25
CA SER A 86 -5.60 -17.01 -12.45
C SER A 86 -4.57 -18.08 -12.07
N PRO A 87 -4.39 -19.16 -12.86
CA PRO A 87 -3.18 -19.96 -12.77
C PRO A 87 -1.95 -19.07 -12.91
N GLY A 88 -0.89 -19.41 -12.18
CA GLY A 88 0.34 -18.62 -12.19
C GLY A 88 1.12 -18.85 -13.48
N GLY A 89 1.09 -17.88 -14.40
CA GLY A 89 2.00 -17.87 -15.55
C GLY A 89 1.52 -17.04 -16.74
N ILE A 90 2.29 -16.00 -17.05
CA ILE A 90 2.66 -15.50 -18.39
C ILE A 90 1.58 -14.75 -19.22
N PRO A 91 0.72 -15.35 -20.07
CA PRO A 91 0.35 -14.69 -21.32
C PRO A 91 -0.56 -13.46 -21.23
N LEU A 92 -1.41 -13.33 -20.19
CA LEU A 92 -2.35 -12.19 -20.08
C LEU A 92 -1.63 -10.83 -20.14
N ARG A 93 -0.46 -10.71 -19.50
CA ARG A 93 0.37 -9.50 -19.56
C ARG A 93 0.83 -9.21 -20.98
N ASP A 94 1.27 -10.23 -21.72
CA ASP A 94 1.76 -10.06 -23.09
C ASP A 94 0.63 -9.71 -24.05
N LEU A 95 -0.54 -10.32 -23.86
CA LEU A 95 -1.76 -10.04 -24.61
C LEU A 95 -2.16 -8.56 -24.47
N LEU A 96 -2.34 -8.10 -23.22
CA LEU A 96 -2.71 -6.70 -22.93
C LEU A 96 -1.62 -5.71 -23.37
N ALA A 97 -0.34 -6.04 -23.19
CA ALA A 97 0.77 -5.17 -23.58
C ALA A 97 1.05 -5.15 -25.10
N SER A 98 0.46 -6.05 -25.89
CA SER A 98 0.66 -6.12 -27.35
C SER A 98 -0.25 -5.19 -28.16
N GLY A 99 -1.34 -4.70 -27.55
CA GLY A 99 -2.35 -3.91 -28.24
C GLY A 99 -2.19 -2.40 -28.11
N GLY A 100 -3.18 -1.67 -28.61
CA GLY A 100 -3.20 -0.19 -28.70
C GLY A 100 -3.60 0.53 -27.41
N GLY A 101 -3.74 -0.19 -26.29
CA GLY A 101 -4.13 0.38 -25.00
C GLY A 101 -4.65 -0.71 -24.06
N PHE A 102 -5.55 -0.34 -23.17
CA PHE A 102 -6.14 -1.22 -22.17
C PHE A 102 -7.58 -0.81 -21.86
N THR A 103 -8.44 -1.79 -21.61
CA THR A 103 -9.71 -1.58 -20.90
C THR A 103 -9.90 -2.67 -19.87
N LEU A 104 -10.30 -2.27 -18.66
CA LEU A 104 -10.87 -3.13 -17.64
C LEU A 104 -12.34 -2.75 -17.47
N GLU A 105 -13.23 -3.72 -17.70
CA GLU A 105 -14.65 -3.62 -17.40
C GLU A 105 -15.01 -4.56 -16.25
N ALA A 106 -15.85 -4.11 -15.33
CA ALA A 106 -16.44 -4.93 -14.29
C ALA A 106 -17.91 -4.56 -14.00
N TRP A 107 -18.72 -5.56 -13.68
CA TRP A 107 -20.01 -5.37 -13.02
C TRP A 107 -19.93 -5.90 -11.60
N VAL A 108 -20.12 -5.02 -10.62
CA VAL A 108 -19.89 -5.31 -9.20
C VAL A 108 -20.88 -4.59 -8.30
N ALA A 109 -21.22 -5.17 -7.15
CA ALA A 109 -21.98 -4.53 -6.10
C ALA A 109 -21.23 -4.67 -4.78
N THR A 110 -20.92 -3.56 -4.09
CA THR A 110 -20.29 -3.64 -2.76
C THR A 110 -21.23 -4.28 -1.74
N ALA A 111 -20.68 -5.01 -0.76
CA ALA A 111 -21.42 -5.43 0.43
C ALA A 111 -21.55 -4.28 1.45
N ASP A 112 -20.58 -3.37 1.49
CA ASP A 112 -20.50 -2.26 2.45
C ASP A 112 -19.95 -0.99 1.78
N PRO A 113 -20.65 0.17 1.84
CA PRO A 113 -20.10 1.46 1.44
C PRO A 113 -18.84 1.91 2.20
N GLN A 114 -18.49 1.30 3.34
CA GLN A 114 -17.42 1.75 4.25
C GLN A 114 -16.24 0.75 4.34
N GLN A 115 -15.80 0.17 3.23
CA GLN A 115 -14.64 -0.73 3.22
C GLN A 115 -13.29 -0.02 3.44
N SER A 116 -12.44 -0.61 4.28
CA SER A 116 -11.04 -0.21 4.47
C SER A 116 -10.22 -0.58 3.24
N GLY A 117 -9.39 0.34 2.73
CA GLY A 117 -8.94 0.23 1.34
C GLY A 117 -7.54 0.72 0.96
N PRO A 118 -7.26 0.77 -0.35
CA PRO A 118 -8.12 0.25 -1.42
C PRO A 118 -8.27 -1.28 -1.32
N ALA A 119 -9.49 -1.77 -1.13
CA ALA A 119 -9.87 -3.16 -1.16
C ALA A 119 -9.88 -3.64 -2.62
N ARG A 120 -9.41 -4.86 -2.91
CA ARG A 120 -9.14 -5.28 -4.30
C ARG A 120 -10.37 -5.89 -4.96
N ILE A 121 -10.96 -5.18 -5.91
CA ILE A 121 -12.07 -5.71 -6.73
C ILE A 121 -11.49 -6.59 -7.84
N VAL A 122 -10.63 -6.00 -8.68
CA VAL A 122 -9.88 -6.68 -9.75
C VAL A 122 -8.44 -6.18 -9.70
N SER A 123 -7.46 -7.07 -9.63
CA SER A 123 -6.06 -6.70 -9.49
C SER A 123 -5.14 -7.63 -10.25
N HIS A 124 -4.16 -7.08 -10.96
CA HIS A 124 -3.11 -7.86 -11.62
C HIS A 124 -1.78 -7.54 -10.92
N SER A 125 -1.49 -8.27 -9.83
CA SER A 125 -0.53 -7.85 -8.81
C SER A 125 0.16 -9.00 -8.08
N ARG A 126 1.36 -8.74 -7.53
CA ARG A 126 2.09 -9.69 -6.66
C ARG A 126 1.73 -9.51 -5.19
N ASN A 127 1.55 -8.26 -4.77
CA ASN A 127 1.34 -7.82 -3.39
C ASN A 127 0.83 -6.34 -3.40
N PRO A 128 0.48 -5.74 -2.23
CA PRO A 128 -0.01 -4.37 -2.15
C PRO A 128 0.95 -3.26 -2.60
N SER A 129 2.22 -3.57 -2.87
CA SER A 129 3.26 -2.61 -3.30
C SER A 129 3.72 -2.81 -4.76
N ARG A 130 3.35 -3.92 -5.43
CA ARG A 130 3.78 -4.25 -6.79
C ARG A 130 2.62 -4.79 -7.63
N ARG A 131 2.23 -4.01 -8.64
CA ARG A 131 1.11 -4.34 -9.55
C ARG A 131 1.42 -3.98 -11.00
N ASN A 132 0.56 -4.46 -11.89
CA ASN A 132 0.39 -3.98 -13.25
C ASN A 132 -0.85 -3.05 -13.29
N PHE A 133 -1.96 -3.46 -12.66
CA PHE A 133 -3.11 -2.59 -12.38
C PHE A 133 -3.92 -3.07 -11.16
N THR A 134 -4.78 -2.19 -10.63
CA THR A 134 -5.83 -2.51 -9.65
C THR A 134 -7.03 -1.58 -9.80
N LEU A 135 -8.22 -2.17 -9.87
CA LEU A 135 -9.49 -1.54 -9.53
C LEU A 135 -9.85 -1.91 -8.09
N GLY A 136 -10.19 -0.92 -7.27
CA GLY A 136 -10.47 -1.12 -5.85
C GLY A 136 -11.42 -0.11 -5.23
N GLN A 137 -11.84 -0.38 -3.99
CA GLN A 137 -12.73 0.48 -3.22
C GLN A 137 -12.04 1.01 -1.96
N GLU A 138 -12.17 2.31 -1.67
CA GLU A 138 -11.72 2.90 -0.40
C GLU A 138 -12.80 3.82 0.16
N GLY A 139 -13.42 3.42 1.27
CA GLY A 139 -14.73 3.94 1.66
C GLY A 139 -15.72 3.77 0.51
N LYS A 140 -16.43 4.84 0.15
CA LYS A 140 -17.38 4.86 -0.98
C LYS A 140 -16.72 5.08 -2.34
N ASN A 141 -15.43 5.35 -2.37
CA ASN A 141 -14.73 5.81 -3.56
C ASN A 141 -14.20 4.63 -4.38
N LEU A 142 -14.26 4.76 -5.69
CA LEU A 142 -13.56 3.91 -6.64
C LEU A 142 -12.12 4.41 -6.80
N ILE A 143 -11.16 3.49 -6.71
CA ILE A 143 -9.73 3.73 -6.87
C ILE A 143 -9.23 2.91 -8.06
N MET A 144 -8.70 3.58 -9.09
CA MET A 144 -8.00 2.91 -10.19
C MET A 144 -6.51 3.25 -10.12
N ARG A 145 -5.67 2.22 -10.05
CA ARG A 145 -4.21 2.32 -10.10
C ARG A 145 -3.70 1.58 -11.32
N LEU A 146 -3.03 2.30 -12.21
CA LEU A 146 -2.46 1.76 -13.44
C LEU A 146 -0.95 1.96 -13.41
N ARG A 147 -0.17 0.88 -13.56
CA ARG A 147 1.27 1.00 -13.75
C ARG A 147 1.58 1.23 -15.22
N THR A 148 2.51 2.13 -15.50
CA THR A 148 3.12 2.29 -16.83
C THR A 148 4.62 2.56 -16.68
N THR A 149 5.34 2.77 -17.77
CA THR A 149 6.72 3.30 -17.73
C THR A 149 6.84 4.72 -17.17
N GLY A 150 5.73 5.44 -16.98
CA GLY A 150 5.69 6.79 -16.42
C GLY A 150 5.21 6.88 -14.96
N THR A 151 4.85 5.75 -14.34
CA THR A 151 4.41 5.68 -12.93
C THR A 151 5.37 4.83 -12.10
N ASP A 152 5.18 4.85 -10.79
CA ASP A 152 5.82 3.92 -9.87
C ASP A 152 5.38 2.44 -10.05
N LEU A 153 6.09 1.54 -9.36
CA LEU A 153 5.85 0.08 -9.34
C LEU A 153 4.46 -0.34 -8.83
N ASN A 154 3.76 0.56 -8.14
CA ASN A 154 2.50 0.34 -7.47
C ASN A 154 1.32 1.05 -8.17
N GLY A 155 1.57 1.75 -9.28
CA GLY A 155 0.59 2.59 -9.96
C GLY A 155 -0.04 3.66 -9.04
N THR A 156 0.70 4.18 -8.05
CA THR A 156 0.16 5.13 -7.06
C THR A 156 0.27 6.59 -7.46
N ILE A 157 1.24 6.96 -8.31
CA ILE A 157 1.49 8.35 -8.70
C ILE A 157 1.57 8.47 -10.23
N PRO A 158 0.63 9.19 -10.87
CA PRO A 158 -0.73 9.47 -10.38
C PRO A 158 -1.59 8.21 -10.36
N HIS A 159 -2.76 8.31 -9.72
CA HIS A 159 -3.84 7.33 -9.80
C HIS A 159 -5.19 8.07 -9.84
N LEU A 160 -6.26 7.41 -10.28
CA LEU A 160 -7.58 8.04 -10.38
C LEU A 160 -8.49 7.62 -9.24
N VAL A 161 -9.31 8.59 -8.81
CA VAL A 161 -10.31 8.42 -7.74
C VAL A 161 -11.64 8.98 -8.25
N VAL A 162 -12.68 8.15 -8.27
CA VAL A 162 -14.06 8.59 -8.52
C VAL A 162 -14.83 8.47 -7.21
N LYS A 163 -15.44 9.57 -6.78
CA LYS A 163 -16.12 9.65 -5.48
C LYS A 163 -17.47 8.93 -5.52
N ASP A 164 -17.86 8.39 -4.37
CA ASP A 164 -19.22 7.90 -4.08
C ASP A 164 -19.81 6.84 -5.05
N VAL A 165 -18.99 6.20 -5.89
CA VAL A 165 -19.39 5.08 -6.79
C VAL A 165 -20.04 3.94 -6.00
N PHE A 166 -19.57 3.69 -4.78
CA PHE A 166 -20.02 2.64 -3.87
C PHE A 166 -20.88 3.18 -2.72
N GLN A 167 -21.60 4.29 -2.92
CA GLN A 167 -22.51 4.84 -1.91
C GLN A 167 -23.74 3.95 -1.60
N SER A 168 -24.03 2.96 -2.44
CA SER A 168 -25.08 1.96 -2.27
C SER A 168 -24.57 0.55 -2.60
N THR A 169 -25.31 -0.47 -2.19
CA THR A 169 -25.02 -1.90 -2.43
C THR A 169 -25.62 -2.42 -3.75
N GLU A 170 -26.02 -1.52 -4.65
CA GLU A 170 -26.56 -1.87 -5.97
C GLU A 170 -25.45 -2.22 -6.96
N PRO A 171 -25.72 -3.04 -8.00
CA PRO A 171 -24.78 -3.28 -9.08
C PRO A 171 -24.39 -1.98 -9.80
N ARG A 172 -23.09 -1.77 -9.96
CA ARG A 172 -22.48 -0.69 -10.74
C ARG A 172 -21.76 -1.30 -11.93
N HIS A 173 -21.90 -0.69 -13.10
CA HIS A 173 -21.00 -0.95 -14.22
C HIS A 173 -19.81 -0.01 -14.10
N ILE A 174 -18.59 -0.53 -14.20
CA ILE A 174 -17.37 0.25 -14.05
C ILE A 174 -16.42 -0.11 -15.17
N VAL A 175 -15.94 0.90 -15.90
CA VAL A 175 -14.96 0.72 -16.97
C VAL A 175 -13.82 1.71 -16.80
N ALA A 176 -12.58 1.22 -16.82
CA ALA A 176 -11.37 2.03 -16.87
C ALA A 176 -10.62 1.77 -18.17
N THR A 177 -10.37 2.79 -18.97
CA THR A 177 -9.63 2.71 -20.24
C THR A 177 -8.33 3.50 -20.19
N TYR A 178 -7.33 3.10 -20.98
CA TYR A 178 -6.10 3.86 -21.21
C TYR A 178 -5.56 3.62 -22.63
N ASP A 179 -5.28 4.69 -23.38
CA ASP A 179 -4.85 4.66 -24.79
C ASP A 179 -3.36 5.00 -25.02
N PHE A 180 -2.56 4.98 -23.94
CA PHE A 180 -1.18 5.51 -23.85
C PHE A 180 -1.05 7.05 -23.85
N LYS A 181 -2.15 7.81 -23.85
CA LYS A 181 -2.17 9.29 -23.72
C LYS A 181 -3.05 9.77 -22.59
N GLU A 182 -4.21 9.15 -22.40
CA GLU A 182 -5.19 9.48 -21.37
C GLU A 182 -5.81 8.23 -20.73
N GLU A 183 -6.10 8.32 -19.44
CA GLU A 183 -6.88 7.35 -18.68
C GLU A 183 -8.29 7.91 -18.44
N VAL A 184 -9.32 7.10 -18.67
CA VAL A 184 -10.73 7.50 -18.53
C VAL A 184 -11.49 6.47 -17.71
N ILE A 185 -12.32 6.91 -16.77
CA ILE A 185 -13.21 6.04 -16.01
C ILE A 185 -14.66 6.39 -16.30
N TYR A 186 -15.44 5.36 -16.59
CA TYR A 186 -16.87 5.40 -16.81
C TYR A 186 -17.57 4.60 -15.71
N VAL A 187 -18.74 5.07 -15.30
CA VAL A 187 -19.64 4.37 -14.38
C VAL A 187 -21.05 4.39 -14.98
N ASP A 188 -21.69 3.24 -15.05
CA ASP A 188 -23.01 3.05 -15.69
C ASP A 188 -23.10 3.57 -17.14
N GLY A 189 -22.02 3.38 -17.89
CA GLY A 189 -21.89 3.87 -19.28
C GLY A 189 -21.50 5.35 -19.42
N GLU A 190 -21.51 6.14 -18.33
CA GLU A 190 -21.27 7.59 -18.35
C GLU A 190 -19.84 7.94 -17.88
N GLU A 191 -19.16 8.84 -18.59
CA GLU A 191 -17.81 9.31 -18.24
C GLU A 191 -17.81 10.07 -16.90
N GLN A 192 -16.93 9.67 -15.97
CA GLN A 192 -16.80 10.29 -14.64
C GLN A 192 -15.53 11.13 -14.51
N ILE A 193 -14.42 10.68 -15.10
CA ILE A 193 -13.13 11.37 -15.06
C ILE A 193 -12.27 10.96 -16.25
N ARG A 194 -11.53 11.93 -16.78
CA ARG A 194 -10.55 11.81 -17.87
C ARG A 194 -9.27 12.53 -17.46
N SER A 195 -8.11 11.89 -17.66
CA SER A 195 -6.83 12.40 -17.18
C SER A 195 -5.68 12.07 -18.13
N GLN A 196 -4.89 13.08 -18.47
CA GLN A 196 -3.60 12.94 -19.18
C GLN A 196 -2.42 12.85 -18.19
N GLY A 197 -2.69 12.55 -16.91
CA GLY A 197 -1.68 12.44 -15.86
C GLY A 197 -0.84 11.16 -15.98
N VAL A 198 -1.47 10.02 -16.24
CA VAL A 198 -0.78 8.76 -16.53
C VAL A 198 -0.22 8.83 -17.96
N LYS A 199 1.04 8.44 -18.13
CA LYS A 199 1.76 8.48 -19.42
C LYS A 199 2.68 7.26 -19.57
N GLY A 200 3.05 6.92 -20.79
CA GLY A 200 3.96 5.82 -21.09
C GLY A 200 3.26 4.47 -21.30
N THR A 201 4.03 3.40 -21.42
CA THR A 201 3.55 2.09 -21.94
C THR A 201 3.58 0.98 -20.89
N PHE A 202 3.14 -0.22 -21.26
CA PHE A 202 3.12 -1.41 -20.41
C PHE A 202 4.39 -2.27 -20.51
N SER A 203 5.47 -1.79 -21.13
CA SER A 203 6.70 -2.57 -21.31
C SER A 203 7.38 -2.97 -20.00
N ASN A 204 7.08 -2.25 -18.90
CA ASN A 204 7.55 -2.56 -17.55
C ASN A 204 6.63 -3.48 -16.74
N TRP A 205 5.52 -3.97 -17.31
CA TRP A 205 4.62 -4.91 -16.63
C TRP A 205 5.29 -6.26 -16.41
N ASP A 206 4.99 -6.89 -15.27
CA ASP A 206 5.57 -8.16 -14.87
C ASP A 206 4.67 -9.34 -15.30
N ARG A 207 5.27 -10.37 -15.92
CA ARG A 207 4.58 -11.58 -16.38
C ARG A 207 4.24 -12.57 -15.26
N SER A 208 4.83 -12.39 -14.08
CA SER A 208 4.67 -13.29 -12.93
C SER A 208 3.46 -12.97 -12.05
N TYR A 209 2.84 -11.80 -12.24
CA TYR A 209 1.72 -11.35 -11.42
C TYR A 209 0.45 -12.11 -11.85
N PRO A 210 -0.28 -12.78 -10.93
CA PRO A 210 -1.58 -13.36 -11.25
C PRO A 210 -2.60 -12.25 -11.56
N LEU A 211 -3.71 -12.61 -12.22
CA LEU A 211 -4.96 -11.87 -12.10
C LEU A 211 -5.67 -12.37 -10.82
N VAL A 212 -6.16 -11.45 -10.01
CA VAL A 212 -6.81 -11.71 -8.72
C VAL A 212 -8.10 -10.92 -8.63
N LEU A 213 -9.16 -11.54 -8.14
CA LEU A 213 -10.42 -10.86 -7.81
C LEU A 213 -10.71 -10.96 -6.32
N ALA A 214 -11.44 -9.97 -5.82
CA ALA A 214 -11.93 -9.84 -4.44
C ALA A 214 -10.85 -9.84 -3.33
N ASN A 215 -9.56 -9.83 -3.67
CA ASN A 215 -8.45 -9.73 -2.73
C ASN A 215 -7.13 -9.36 -3.43
N GLU A 216 -6.09 -9.15 -2.65
CA GLU A 216 -4.71 -9.13 -3.13
C GLU A 216 -4.18 -10.56 -3.32
N ALA A 217 -3.12 -10.73 -4.13
CA ALA A 217 -2.44 -12.02 -4.29
C ALA A 217 -1.81 -12.56 -2.98
N THR A 218 -1.64 -11.71 -1.97
CA THR A 218 -1.19 -12.03 -0.60
C THR A 218 -2.33 -12.29 0.39
N GLY A 219 -3.59 -12.04 0.01
CA GLY A 219 -4.78 -12.34 0.82
C GLY A 219 -5.18 -11.30 1.87
N ASP A 220 -4.42 -10.21 2.03
CA ASP A 220 -4.56 -9.21 3.10
C ASP A 220 -5.43 -7.97 2.74
N ARG A 221 -5.95 -7.88 1.51
CA ARG A 221 -6.78 -6.74 1.04
C ARG A 221 -8.11 -7.20 0.46
N PRO A 222 -8.92 -7.97 1.23
CA PRO A 222 -10.19 -8.47 0.76
C PRO A 222 -11.12 -7.32 0.37
N TRP A 223 -11.91 -7.54 -0.66
CA TRP A 223 -13.08 -6.73 -1.01
C TRP A 223 -14.32 -7.58 -0.82
N LEU A 224 -15.30 -7.04 -0.12
CA LEU A 224 -16.56 -7.72 0.18
C LEU A 224 -17.67 -7.21 -0.74
N GLY A 225 -18.45 -8.13 -1.30
CA GLY A 225 -19.47 -7.79 -2.30
C GLY A 225 -19.64 -8.87 -3.35
N ARG A 226 -20.37 -8.53 -4.42
CA ARG A 226 -20.73 -9.44 -5.50
C ARG A 226 -20.04 -9.04 -6.80
N ILE A 227 -19.44 -10.01 -7.49
CA ILE A 227 -18.85 -9.82 -8.82
C ILE A 227 -19.71 -10.57 -9.83
N PHE A 228 -20.22 -9.87 -10.84
CA PHE A 228 -21.13 -10.40 -11.84
C PHE A 228 -20.48 -10.57 -13.21
N LEU A 229 -19.51 -9.72 -13.55
CA LEU A 229 -18.77 -9.78 -14.81
C LEU A 229 -17.40 -9.11 -14.62
N VAL A 230 -16.37 -9.66 -15.25
CA VAL A 230 -15.07 -8.99 -15.45
C VAL A 230 -14.61 -9.23 -16.88
N ALA A 231 -14.26 -8.17 -17.60
CA ALA A 231 -13.68 -8.25 -18.94
C ALA A 231 -12.42 -7.40 -19.06
N LEU A 232 -11.50 -7.85 -19.89
CA LEU A 232 -10.23 -7.18 -20.19
C LEU A 232 -10.08 -7.06 -21.70
N TYR A 233 -9.62 -5.91 -22.17
CA TYR A 233 -9.34 -5.64 -23.59
C TYR A 233 -7.93 -5.11 -23.79
N GLN A 234 -7.29 -5.47 -24.90
CA GLN A 234 -5.96 -4.98 -25.32
C GLN A 234 -6.01 -3.61 -26.04
N ARG A 235 -7.09 -2.85 -25.84
CA ARG A 235 -7.24 -1.48 -26.34
C ARG A 235 -8.17 -0.68 -25.43
N ALA A 236 -8.12 0.63 -25.53
CA ALA A 236 -9.18 1.49 -25.04
C ALA A 236 -10.46 1.23 -25.86
N LEU A 237 -11.58 1.01 -25.19
CA LEU A 237 -12.91 1.09 -25.81
C LEU A 237 -13.35 2.56 -25.89
N ASP A 238 -14.11 2.90 -26.93
CA ASP A 238 -14.73 4.23 -27.03
C ASP A 238 -16.05 4.33 -26.24
N THR A 239 -16.60 5.55 -26.11
CA THR A 239 -17.84 5.81 -25.37
C THR A 239 -19.05 5.05 -25.91
N MET A 240 -19.15 4.84 -27.23
CA MET A 240 -20.26 4.10 -27.85
C MET A 240 -20.15 2.60 -27.60
N GLU A 241 -18.92 2.08 -27.59
CA GLU A 241 -18.59 0.71 -27.24
C GLU A 241 -18.87 0.41 -25.76
N ILE A 242 -18.50 1.34 -24.87
CA ILE A 242 -18.78 1.25 -23.44
C ILE A 242 -20.27 1.31 -23.16
N HIS A 243 -21.01 2.22 -23.81
CA HIS A 243 -22.46 2.30 -23.69
C HIS A 243 -23.15 1.03 -24.22
N ARG A 244 -22.64 0.41 -25.30
CA ARG A 244 -23.12 -0.90 -25.77
C ARG A 244 -22.88 -2.01 -24.74
N ASN A 245 -21.70 -2.06 -24.12
CA ASN A 245 -21.38 -3.04 -23.08
C ASN A 245 -22.19 -2.81 -21.78
N TYR A 246 -22.56 -1.57 -21.48
CA TYR A 246 -23.50 -1.23 -20.41
C TYR A 246 -24.91 -1.77 -20.72
N GLN A 247 -25.47 -1.42 -21.89
CA GLN A 247 -26.78 -1.88 -22.34
C GLN A 247 -26.88 -3.41 -22.47
N ALA A 248 -25.78 -4.10 -22.80
CA ALA A 248 -25.74 -5.56 -22.86
C ALA A 248 -25.94 -6.23 -21.49
N GLY A 249 -25.62 -5.53 -20.38
CA GLY A 249 -25.78 -6.04 -19.01
C GLY A 249 -24.89 -7.24 -18.66
N TRP A 250 -24.93 -7.64 -17.39
CA TRP A 250 -24.18 -8.80 -16.87
C TRP A 250 -25.02 -10.09 -16.83
N MET A 251 -26.35 -9.97 -16.94
CA MET A 251 -27.24 -11.13 -16.99
C MET A 251 -27.20 -11.76 -18.38
N ALA A 252 -26.74 -13.01 -18.48
CA ALA A 252 -26.96 -13.80 -19.69
C ALA A 252 -28.47 -13.95 -19.92
N ALA A 253 -28.96 -13.54 -21.09
CA ALA A 253 -30.38 -13.62 -21.43
C ALA A 253 -30.83 -15.10 -21.38
N PRO A 254 -31.88 -15.46 -20.62
CA PRO A 254 -32.27 -16.87 -20.44
C PRO A 254 -32.58 -17.60 -21.76
N ASN A 255 -33.07 -16.88 -22.77
CA ASN A 255 -33.47 -17.42 -24.07
C ASN A 255 -33.06 -16.48 -25.21
N GLY A 256 -31.80 -16.54 -25.66
CA GLY A 256 -31.37 -16.41 -27.07
C GLY A 256 -31.63 -15.14 -27.91
N GLU A 257 -32.61 -14.30 -27.61
CA GLU A 257 -33.04 -13.18 -28.46
C GLU A 257 -33.16 -11.89 -27.64
N GLY A 258 -32.41 -10.85 -28.05
CA GLY A 258 -32.57 -9.48 -27.55
C GLY A 258 -31.40 -8.86 -26.79
N SER A 259 -30.43 -9.64 -26.28
CA SER A 259 -29.22 -9.04 -25.70
C SER A 259 -28.31 -8.46 -26.78
N LEU A 260 -27.99 -7.17 -26.69
CA LEU A 260 -26.98 -6.57 -27.55
C LEU A 260 -25.65 -7.29 -27.34
N ARG A 261 -25.00 -7.67 -28.45
CA ARG A 261 -23.68 -8.32 -28.35
C ARG A 261 -22.66 -7.33 -27.82
N ARG A 262 -22.01 -7.73 -26.71
CA ARG A 262 -20.82 -7.07 -26.16
C ARG A 262 -19.74 -6.92 -27.23
N VAL A 263 -18.92 -5.91 -27.10
CA VAL A 263 -17.75 -5.71 -27.96
C VAL A 263 -16.80 -6.90 -27.78
N SER A 264 -16.47 -7.55 -28.90
CA SER A 264 -15.54 -8.68 -28.98
C SER A 264 -14.19 -8.30 -29.57
N ASP A 265 -14.12 -7.17 -30.28
CA ASP A 265 -12.87 -6.69 -30.86
C ASP A 265 -11.90 -6.24 -29.76
N GLY A 266 -10.64 -6.70 -29.84
CA GLY A 266 -9.64 -6.50 -28.81
C GLY A 266 -9.91 -7.19 -27.46
N LEU A 267 -10.91 -8.07 -27.35
CA LEU A 267 -11.24 -8.79 -26.11
C LEU A 267 -10.13 -9.80 -25.75
N ALA A 268 -9.57 -9.66 -24.55
CA ALA A 268 -8.43 -10.44 -24.05
C ALA A 268 -8.82 -11.46 -22.96
N ALA A 269 -9.85 -11.17 -22.17
CA ALA A 269 -10.48 -12.09 -21.23
C ALA A 269 -11.93 -11.64 -20.92
N LEU A 270 -12.82 -12.60 -20.63
CA LEU A 270 -14.21 -12.37 -20.26
C LEU A 270 -14.68 -13.44 -19.27
N TYR A 271 -15.00 -13.04 -18.05
CA TYR A 271 -15.54 -13.91 -17.01
C TYR A 271 -16.99 -13.51 -16.75
N LEU A 272 -17.93 -14.41 -17.10
CA LEU A 272 -19.37 -14.20 -16.95
C LEU A 272 -19.95 -14.81 -15.66
N PHE A 273 -19.15 -15.61 -14.94
CA PHE A 273 -19.54 -16.28 -13.70
C PHE A 273 -20.86 -17.05 -13.84
N ASP A 274 -21.03 -17.72 -14.97
CA ASP A 274 -22.23 -18.44 -15.38
C ASP A 274 -22.19 -19.94 -15.04
N GLU A 275 -21.08 -20.43 -14.46
CA GLU A 275 -20.92 -21.83 -14.02
C GLU A 275 -21.79 -22.19 -12.82
N ARG A 276 -21.97 -21.27 -11.87
CA ARG A 276 -22.79 -21.41 -10.63
C ARG A 276 -22.40 -22.53 -9.66
N GLU A 277 -21.46 -23.39 -10.01
CA GLU A 277 -20.92 -24.43 -9.14
C GLU A 277 -19.43 -24.72 -9.41
N GLY A 278 -18.83 -25.55 -8.56
CA GLY A 278 -17.42 -25.93 -8.67
C GLY A 278 -16.45 -24.82 -8.25
N GLY A 279 -15.19 -24.95 -8.66
CA GLY A 279 -14.09 -24.06 -8.28
C GLY A 279 -13.35 -23.45 -9.47
N ILE A 280 -13.94 -23.46 -10.66
CA ILE A 280 -13.36 -22.94 -11.91
C ILE A 280 -14.35 -21.92 -12.48
N ILE A 281 -13.85 -20.77 -12.90
CA ILE A 281 -14.59 -19.76 -13.65
C ILE A 281 -13.96 -19.73 -15.04
N ALA A 282 -14.70 -20.12 -16.07
CA ALA A 282 -14.16 -20.22 -17.41
C ALA A 282 -13.97 -18.85 -18.04
N ASP A 283 -12.90 -18.70 -18.83
CA ASP A 283 -12.83 -17.60 -19.77
C ASP A 283 -13.82 -17.84 -20.93
N ARG A 284 -14.57 -16.79 -21.28
CA ARG A 284 -15.56 -16.75 -22.36
C ARG A 284 -15.07 -15.90 -23.54
N SER A 285 -13.84 -15.37 -23.51
CA SER A 285 -13.30 -14.58 -24.64
C SER A 285 -12.97 -15.44 -25.86
N GLY A 286 -12.66 -16.72 -25.64
CA GLY A 286 -12.20 -17.65 -26.69
C GLY A 286 -10.76 -17.38 -27.14
N HIS A 287 -10.04 -16.49 -26.48
CA HIS A 287 -8.66 -16.14 -26.84
C HIS A 287 -7.67 -17.22 -26.35
N PRO A 288 -6.77 -17.78 -27.19
CA PRO A 288 -5.92 -18.93 -26.81
C PRO A 288 -4.86 -18.61 -25.73
N LEU A 289 -4.63 -17.33 -25.44
CA LEU A 289 -3.72 -16.85 -24.39
C LEU A 289 -4.46 -16.38 -23.11
N SER A 290 -5.79 -16.43 -23.08
CA SER A 290 -6.53 -16.22 -21.83
C SER A 290 -6.34 -17.41 -20.88
N SER A 291 -6.91 -17.35 -19.68
CA SER A 291 -6.90 -18.48 -18.76
C SER A 291 -8.11 -18.43 -17.85
N ASN A 292 -8.71 -19.59 -17.59
CA ASN A 292 -9.75 -19.72 -16.57
C ASN A 292 -9.22 -19.23 -15.21
N LEU A 293 -10.11 -18.67 -14.39
CA LEU A 293 -9.82 -18.42 -12.99
C LEU A 293 -10.24 -19.62 -12.13
N TYR A 294 -9.74 -19.68 -10.90
CA TYR A 294 -10.14 -20.68 -9.93
C TYR A 294 -10.38 -20.07 -8.55
N ILE A 295 -11.28 -20.71 -7.81
CA ILE A 295 -11.60 -20.41 -6.42
C ILE A 295 -10.84 -21.44 -5.56
N PRO A 296 -9.67 -21.10 -4.98
CA PRO A 296 -8.95 -22.02 -4.10
C PRO A 296 -9.77 -22.30 -2.84
N LYS A 297 -9.69 -23.52 -2.28
CA LYS A 297 -10.44 -23.88 -1.04
C LYS A 297 -10.09 -23.00 0.18
N ARG A 298 -8.90 -22.41 0.20
CA ARG A 298 -8.40 -21.50 1.24
C ARG A 298 -7.73 -20.31 0.57
N ILE A 299 -7.70 -19.15 1.23
CA ILE A 299 -6.98 -17.98 0.71
C ILE A 299 -5.50 -18.34 0.58
N GLN A 300 -4.92 -18.09 -0.60
CA GLN A 300 -3.48 -18.21 -0.82
C GLN A 300 -2.78 -16.97 -0.28
N GLN A 301 -2.31 -17.07 0.96
CA GLN A 301 -1.27 -16.19 1.46
C GLN A 301 0.05 -16.59 0.80
N LYS A 302 0.44 -15.91 -0.27
CA LYS A 302 1.85 -15.90 -0.70
C LYS A 302 2.64 -15.12 0.35
N SER A 303 3.69 -15.72 0.90
CA SER A 303 4.61 -15.03 1.81
C SER A 303 5.09 -13.72 1.20
N PRO A 304 5.30 -12.65 1.98
CA PRO A 304 5.85 -11.39 1.46
C PRO A 304 7.15 -11.70 0.71
N ALA A 305 7.12 -11.44 -0.59
CA ALA A 305 8.16 -11.92 -1.48
C ALA A 305 9.45 -11.14 -1.24
N HIS A 306 10.41 -11.84 -0.62
CA HIS A 306 11.72 -11.39 -0.16
C HIS A 306 11.71 -10.60 1.15
N PHE A 307 12.53 -11.06 2.10
CA PHE A 307 12.93 -10.34 3.30
C PHE A 307 13.87 -9.18 2.92
N LEU A 308 13.73 -8.01 3.57
CA LEU A 308 14.47 -6.78 3.27
C LEU A 308 14.43 -6.41 1.77
N GLU A 309 13.22 -6.18 1.25
CA GLU A 309 13.05 -5.74 -0.14
C GLU A 309 13.65 -4.33 -0.33
N TYR A 310 14.44 -4.13 -1.39
CA TYR A 310 15.07 -2.86 -1.74
C TYR A 310 14.62 -2.40 -3.15
N PRO A 311 14.41 -1.10 -3.41
CA PRO A 311 14.14 -0.60 -4.76
C PRO A 311 15.32 -0.92 -5.69
N VAL A 312 15.10 -1.79 -6.67
CA VAL A 312 16.15 -2.32 -7.56
C VAL A 312 16.70 -1.24 -8.50
N ARG A 313 15.94 -0.16 -8.75
CA ARG A 313 16.36 0.99 -9.56
C ARG A 313 15.95 2.31 -8.92
N LEU A 314 16.73 3.36 -9.15
CA LEU A 314 16.40 4.75 -8.76
C LEU A 314 15.08 5.25 -9.37
N SER A 315 14.66 4.69 -10.52
CA SER A 315 13.34 4.95 -11.13
C SER A 315 12.16 4.44 -10.32
N ASP A 316 12.41 3.52 -9.39
CA ASP A 316 11.38 2.85 -8.60
C ASP A 316 11.06 3.61 -7.30
N LEU A 317 11.78 4.72 -7.03
CA LEU A 317 11.64 5.55 -5.83
C LEU A 317 10.41 6.47 -5.93
N THR A 318 9.48 6.38 -4.99
CA THR A 318 8.22 7.14 -5.02
C THR A 318 8.22 8.30 -4.02
N VAL A 319 7.32 9.27 -4.20
CA VAL A 319 7.11 10.35 -3.20
C VAL A 319 6.64 9.77 -1.87
N THR A 320 5.84 8.69 -1.88
CA THR A 320 5.43 8.02 -0.63
C THR A 320 6.63 7.38 0.08
N MET A 321 7.52 6.69 -0.64
CA MET A 321 8.76 6.14 -0.06
C MET A 321 9.67 7.24 0.51
N LEU A 322 9.70 8.42 -0.09
CA LEU A 322 10.41 9.58 0.47
C LEU A 322 9.75 10.09 1.76
N ILE A 323 8.41 10.16 1.82
CA ILE A 323 7.67 10.53 3.03
C ILE A 323 7.90 9.50 4.13
N ASP A 324 7.73 8.22 3.83
CA ASP A 324 7.95 7.10 4.75
C ASP A 324 9.39 7.13 5.30
N GLY A 325 10.39 7.34 4.43
CA GLY A 325 11.79 7.50 4.82
C GLY A 325 12.07 8.72 5.71
N VAL A 326 11.40 9.86 5.47
CA VAL A 326 11.49 11.04 6.34
C VAL A 326 10.83 10.79 7.71
N LEU A 327 9.67 10.13 7.74
CA LEU A 327 8.99 9.76 8.98
C LEU A 327 9.82 8.77 9.80
N ASN A 328 10.45 7.78 9.16
CA ASN A 328 11.39 6.85 9.76
C ASN A 328 12.61 7.56 10.39
N ILE A 329 13.22 8.51 9.68
CA ILE A 329 14.30 9.36 10.24
C ILE A 329 13.81 10.10 11.49
N ILE A 330 12.65 10.77 11.42
CA ILE A 330 12.09 11.54 12.54
C ILE A 330 11.79 10.65 13.74
N LEU A 331 11.19 9.47 13.51
CA LEU A 331 10.85 8.50 14.56
C LEU A 331 12.10 7.94 15.27
N PHE A 332 13.23 7.84 14.58
CA PHE A 332 14.46 7.28 15.15
C PHE A 332 15.46 8.31 15.70
N ILE A 333 15.25 9.62 15.47
CA ILE A 333 16.04 10.69 16.12
C ILE A 333 16.02 10.56 17.66
N PRO A 334 14.87 10.40 18.33
CA PRO A 334 14.85 10.26 19.79
C PRO A 334 15.50 8.95 20.27
N VAL A 335 15.48 7.87 19.48
CA VAL A 335 16.22 6.63 19.80
C VAL A 335 17.71 6.91 19.90
N GLY A 336 18.29 7.55 18.87
CA GLY A 336 19.71 7.89 18.86
C GLY A 336 20.11 8.86 19.97
N PHE A 337 19.29 9.89 20.22
CA PHE A 337 19.52 10.87 21.29
C PHE A 337 19.47 10.21 22.67
N LEU A 338 18.40 9.47 22.98
CA LEU A 338 18.19 8.90 24.31
C LEU A 338 19.19 7.78 24.63
N LEU A 339 19.51 6.90 23.66
CA LEU A 339 20.54 5.88 23.85
C LEU A 339 21.93 6.51 24.02
N HIS A 340 22.28 7.53 23.22
CA HIS A 340 23.55 8.22 23.39
C HIS A 340 23.63 8.96 24.73
N ALA A 341 22.57 9.62 25.17
CA ALA A 341 22.55 10.25 26.50
C ALA A 341 22.65 9.21 27.63
N ALA A 342 21.94 8.08 27.54
CA ALA A 342 21.88 7.04 28.57
C ALA A 342 23.19 6.28 28.81
N LEU A 343 24.00 6.07 27.77
CA LEU A 343 25.25 5.29 27.87
C LEU A 343 26.41 6.00 28.59
N GLY A 344 26.22 7.25 29.06
CA GLY A 344 27.17 7.96 29.92
C GLY A 344 28.58 8.10 29.31
N GLU A 345 29.62 8.07 30.16
CA GLU A 345 31.02 7.85 29.71
C GLU A 345 31.48 6.38 29.93
N HIS A 346 30.56 5.46 30.25
CA HIS A 346 30.83 4.06 30.63
C HIS A 346 31.46 3.18 29.54
N LEU A 347 31.38 3.58 28.26
CA LEU A 347 31.86 2.79 27.11
C LEU A 347 33.20 3.31 26.52
N GLY A 348 33.98 4.01 27.33
CA GLY A 348 35.33 4.45 26.97
C GLY A 348 35.32 5.59 25.93
N SER A 349 35.85 5.34 24.73
CA SER A 349 36.04 6.43 23.76
C SER A 349 34.71 6.94 23.17
N ARG A 350 34.65 8.25 22.88
CA ARG A 350 33.51 8.87 22.18
C ARG A 350 33.17 8.18 20.85
N LYS A 351 34.17 7.62 20.14
CA LYS A 351 33.95 6.84 18.91
C LYS A 351 33.28 5.49 19.20
N ALA A 352 33.74 4.76 20.21
CA ALA A 352 33.15 3.49 20.64
C ALA A 352 31.68 3.68 21.06
N LYS A 353 31.37 4.75 21.79
CA LYS A 353 29.99 5.10 22.17
C LYS A 353 29.06 5.27 20.97
N VAL A 354 29.49 5.99 19.93
CA VAL A 354 28.73 6.14 18.67
C VAL A 354 28.51 4.78 18.00
N VAL A 355 29.55 3.95 17.90
CA VAL A 355 29.44 2.59 17.32
C VAL A 355 28.43 1.74 18.08
N TRP A 356 28.47 1.74 19.42
CA TRP A 356 27.51 0.99 20.24
C TRP A 356 26.06 1.46 20.08
N VAL A 357 25.80 2.77 20.01
CA VAL A 357 24.43 3.28 19.76
C VAL A 357 23.94 2.84 18.37
N MET A 358 24.80 2.93 17.33
CA MET A 358 24.45 2.48 15.98
C MET A 358 24.21 0.97 15.91
N LEU A 359 24.98 0.15 16.64
CA LEU A 359 24.77 -1.30 16.70
C LEU A 359 23.48 -1.67 17.44
N ILE A 360 23.20 -1.05 18.59
CA ILE A 360 21.99 -1.33 19.38
C ILE A 360 20.74 -0.87 18.61
N GLY A 361 20.74 0.37 18.10
CA GLY A 361 19.61 0.90 17.33
C GLY A 361 19.42 0.19 15.98
N GLY A 362 20.52 -0.20 15.32
CA GLY A 362 20.49 -1.00 14.09
C GLY A 362 19.94 -2.40 14.30
N LEU A 363 20.34 -3.10 15.38
CA LEU A 363 19.80 -4.40 15.75
C LEU A 363 18.30 -4.32 16.11
N PHE A 364 17.91 -3.28 16.83
CA PHE A 364 16.50 -3.01 17.13
C PHE A 364 15.68 -2.78 15.85
N SER A 365 16.15 -1.94 14.93
CA SER A 365 15.49 -1.72 13.63
C SER A 365 15.42 -3.02 12.82
N LEU A 366 16.51 -3.78 12.72
CA LEU A 366 16.53 -5.05 11.99
C LEU A 366 15.57 -6.09 12.61
N THR A 367 15.39 -6.06 13.93
CA THR A 367 14.44 -6.93 14.62
C THR A 367 13.00 -6.51 14.32
N ALA A 368 12.69 -5.21 14.30
CA ALA A 368 11.37 -4.72 13.90
C ALA A 368 11.04 -5.11 12.45
N GLU A 369 11.98 -4.90 11.52
CA GLU A 369 11.90 -5.36 10.12
C GLU A 369 11.64 -6.87 10.01
N SER A 370 12.39 -7.66 10.77
CA SER A 370 12.25 -9.13 10.81
C SER A 370 10.90 -9.58 11.36
N LEU A 371 10.32 -8.83 12.30
CA LEU A 371 8.97 -9.12 12.83
C LEU A 371 7.89 -8.68 11.82
N GLN A 372 8.05 -7.56 11.13
CA GLN A 372 7.14 -7.11 10.08
C GLN A 372 7.05 -8.08 8.90
N TYR A 373 8.12 -8.82 8.59
CA TYR A 373 8.09 -9.91 7.60
C TYR A 373 7.05 -11.01 7.93
N PHE A 374 6.69 -11.18 9.21
CA PHE A 374 5.66 -12.14 9.65
C PHE A 374 4.28 -11.50 9.85
N LEU A 375 4.11 -10.20 9.61
CA LEU A 375 2.81 -9.51 9.70
C LEU A 375 2.12 -9.46 8.33
N PRO A 376 0.90 -9.99 8.19
CA PRO A 376 0.16 -9.94 6.92
C PRO A 376 -0.05 -8.49 6.44
N GLY A 377 0.20 -8.25 5.15
CA GLY A 377 0.08 -6.93 4.55
C GLY A 377 1.16 -5.91 4.96
N ARG A 378 2.13 -6.30 5.79
CA ARG A 378 3.40 -5.57 6.00
C ARG A 378 4.50 -6.15 5.10
N PHE A 379 5.51 -5.33 4.82
CA PHE A 379 6.67 -5.68 4.01
C PHE A 379 7.91 -5.23 4.75
N SER A 380 8.90 -6.11 4.85
CA SER A 380 10.21 -5.73 5.37
C SER A 380 11.02 -5.04 4.28
N SER A 381 11.63 -3.92 4.63
CA SER A 381 12.23 -2.96 3.72
C SER A 381 13.67 -2.65 4.11
N ALA A 382 14.58 -2.79 3.14
CA ALA A 382 15.97 -2.39 3.34
C ALA A 382 16.16 -0.87 3.35
N SER A 383 15.25 -0.08 2.74
CA SER A 383 15.31 1.39 2.86
C SER A 383 14.96 1.85 4.25
N ASP A 384 14.05 1.15 4.92
CA ASP A 384 13.50 1.56 6.21
C ASP A 384 14.57 1.39 7.29
N LEU A 385 15.25 0.25 7.29
CA LEU A 385 16.48 0.01 8.07
C LEU A 385 17.54 1.12 7.88
N LEU A 386 17.79 1.56 6.64
CA LEU A 386 18.76 2.62 6.36
C LEU A 386 18.29 3.99 6.87
N THR A 387 17.00 4.33 6.72
CA THR A 387 16.42 5.59 7.21
C THR A 387 16.35 5.65 8.73
N ASN A 388 16.05 4.53 9.40
CA ASN A 388 16.09 4.40 10.86
C ASN A 388 17.53 4.61 11.38
N LEU A 389 18.53 4.02 10.73
CA LEU A 389 19.95 4.24 11.03
C LEU A 389 20.37 5.71 10.84
N ALA A 390 19.88 6.39 9.80
CA ALA A 390 20.12 7.82 9.60
C ALA A 390 19.49 8.66 10.72
N GLY A 391 18.26 8.35 11.15
CA GLY A 391 17.61 8.97 12.31
C GLY A 391 18.43 8.82 13.60
N ILE A 392 18.88 7.59 13.90
CA ILE A 392 19.76 7.31 15.05
C ILE A 392 21.03 8.17 15.01
N PHE A 393 21.66 8.29 13.84
CA PHE A 393 22.87 9.08 13.67
C PHE A 393 22.64 10.58 13.91
N VAL A 394 21.52 11.13 13.43
CA VAL A 394 21.13 12.53 13.71
C VAL A 394 20.87 12.74 15.21
N GLY A 395 20.20 11.80 15.88
CA GLY A 395 19.99 11.83 17.33
C GLY A 395 21.28 11.88 18.14
N ILE A 396 22.29 11.11 17.73
CA ILE A 396 23.66 11.15 18.30
C ILE A 396 24.29 12.54 18.14
N ILE A 397 24.16 13.17 16.97
CA ILE A 397 24.71 14.53 16.73
C ILE A 397 24.06 15.54 17.68
N ILE A 398 22.75 15.47 17.89
CA ILE A 398 22.01 16.39 18.78
C ILE A 398 22.51 16.29 20.22
N ASP A 399 22.68 15.08 20.79
CA ASP A 399 23.19 14.93 22.16
C ASP A 399 24.67 15.35 22.29
N ARG A 400 25.48 15.15 21.24
CA ARG A 400 26.86 15.65 21.22
C ARG A 400 26.93 17.18 21.20
N SER A 401 26.00 17.86 20.54
CA SER A 401 25.87 19.31 20.61
C SER A 401 25.46 19.76 22.02
N ARG A 402 24.42 19.12 22.61
CA ARG A 402 23.97 19.39 23.99
C ARG A 402 25.11 19.28 25.01
N SER A 403 25.78 18.13 25.05
CA SER A 403 26.87 17.86 26.00
C SER A 403 28.10 18.76 25.79
N THR A 404 28.31 19.31 24.60
CA THR A 404 29.37 20.30 24.35
C THR A 404 29.00 21.67 24.93
N VAL A 405 27.73 22.08 24.81
CA VAL A 405 27.22 23.33 25.41
C VAL A 405 27.20 23.24 26.93
N GLU A 406 26.72 22.13 27.50
CA GLU A 406 26.68 21.90 28.94
C GLU A 406 28.08 21.96 29.58
N LYS A 407 29.12 21.41 28.93
CA LYS A 407 30.50 21.50 29.43
C LYS A 407 31.04 22.94 29.42
N LYS A 408 30.78 23.73 28.36
CA LYS A 408 31.19 25.14 28.29
C LYS A 408 30.54 26.01 29.38
N VAL A 409 29.22 25.89 29.55
CA VAL A 409 28.48 26.66 30.57
C VAL A 409 28.94 26.27 31.99
N GLY A 410 29.28 24.99 32.22
CA GLY A 410 29.87 24.54 33.47
C GLY A 410 31.27 25.12 33.74
N GLU A 411 32.13 25.18 32.71
CA GLU A 411 33.47 25.80 32.81
C GLU A 411 33.38 27.30 33.11
N GLU A 412 32.52 28.05 32.41
CA GLU A 412 32.25 29.47 32.67
C GLU A 412 31.70 29.71 34.09
N SER A 413 30.77 28.87 34.55
CA SER A 413 30.20 28.96 35.91
C SER A 413 31.24 28.71 37.01
N CYS A 414 32.16 27.77 36.80
CA CYS A 414 33.27 27.51 37.72
C CYS A 414 34.27 28.66 37.77
N LEU A 415 34.57 29.28 36.62
CA LEU A 415 35.43 30.46 36.55
C LEU A 415 34.81 31.66 37.29
N GLU A 416 33.52 31.94 37.09
CA GLU A 416 32.82 32.98 37.87
C GLU A 416 32.81 32.69 39.37
N ALA A 417 32.67 31.43 39.78
CA ALA A 417 32.71 31.05 41.19
C ALA A 417 34.09 31.24 41.81
N GLN A 418 35.18 30.87 41.11
CA GLN A 418 36.55 31.09 41.56
C GLN A 418 36.96 32.57 41.57
N CYS A 419 36.38 33.42 40.72
CA CYS A 419 36.60 34.87 40.77
C CYS A 419 35.82 35.60 41.88
N ARG A 420 34.93 34.90 42.61
CA ARG A 420 34.15 35.47 43.74
C ARG A 420 34.61 34.98 45.12
N SER A 421 35.58 34.05 45.17
CA SER A 421 36.22 33.54 46.39
C SER A 421 37.60 34.16 46.60
#